data_AF-A0A7K1TGD3-F1
#
_entry.id   AF-A0A7K1TGD3-F1
#
_cell.length_a   1.000
_cell.length_b   1.000
_cell.length_c   1.000
_cell.angle_alpha   90.00
_cell.angle_beta   90.00
_cell.angle_gamma   90.00
#
_symmetry.space_group_name_H-M   'P 1'
#
loop_
_entity.id
_entity.type
_entity.pdbx_description
1 polymer ?
#
loop_
_entity_poly.entity_id
_entity_poly.type
_entity_poly.pdbx_seq_one_letter_code
_entity_poly.pdbx_strand_id
1 'polypeptide(L)'
;MEGCIAYLLHQGCCFIISSKTESLSSILRDLKRHTAKEVLRAIEENAQESRREWMRWLLEYAGQRNAHNTTYQFWQQSSHPIELPSTDLRQQRLAYLHRNPVVAGLLAMPEDLLHSSARPSLLEVLLID
;
A
#
# COMPACT_ATOMS: atom_id res chain seq x y z
N MET A 1 15.39 -3.91 21.40
CA MET A 1 14.00 -3.40 21.40
C MET A 1 13.83 -2.65 20.09
N GLU A 2 13.48 -3.37 19.03
CA GLU A 2 13.65 -2.92 17.66
C GLU A 2 12.32 -3.04 16.91
N GLY A 3 11.97 -2.01 16.14
CA GLY A 3 10.90 -2.11 15.14
C GLY A 3 9.53 -1.73 15.64
N CYS A 4 9.19 -0.44 15.67
CA CYS A 4 7.79 -0.06 15.63
C CYS A 4 7.21 -0.59 14.32
N ILE A 5 6.22 -1.48 14.42
CA ILE A 5 5.55 -2.05 13.26
C ILE A 5 4.22 -1.36 13.05
N ALA A 6 4.09 -0.59 11.96
CA ALA A 6 2.86 0.11 11.65
C ALA A 6 2.03 -0.67 10.64
N TYR A 7 0.77 -0.83 10.98
CA TYR A 7 -0.29 -1.21 10.07
C TYR A 7 -0.99 0.02 9.51
N LEU A 8 -1.11 0.14 8.18
CA LEU A 8 -1.92 1.18 7.55
C LEU A 8 -3.17 0.59 6.90
N LEU A 9 -4.34 1.10 7.28
CA LEU A 9 -5.58 0.93 6.53
C LEU A 9 -5.80 2.15 5.65
N HIS A 10 -5.66 1.95 4.35
CA HIS A 10 -6.16 2.89 3.36
C HIS A 10 -6.90 2.11 2.28
N GLN A 11 -8.17 2.43 2.03
CA GLN A 11 -9.09 1.67 1.16
C GLN A 11 -8.38 1.15 -0.11
N GLY A 12 -8.01 -0.14 -0.10
CA GLY A 12 -7.31 -0.85 -1.16
C GLY A 12 -5.91 -1.41 -0.82
N CYS A 13 -5.12 -0.76 0.05
CA CYS A 13 -3.75 -1.16 0.34
C CYS A 13 -3.49 -1.26 1.85
N CYS A 14 -2.89 -2.37 2.27
CA CYS A 14 -2.49 -2.61 3.65
C CYS A 14 -1.01 -2.95 3.74
N PHE A 15 -0.29 -2.28 4.64
CA PHE A 15 1.13 -2.49 4.84
C PHE A 15 1.41 -2.88 6.28
N ILE A 16 2.38 -3.77 6.49
CA ILE A 16 3.00 -4.04 7.79
C ILE A 16 4.48 -3.72 7.60
N ILE A 17 4.98 -2.67 8.27
CA ILE A 17 6.32 -2.13 8.04
C ILE A 17 7.09 -2.15 9.35
N SER A 18 8.29 -2.73 9.39
CA SER A 18 9.22 -2.66 10.51
C SER A 18 10.43 -1.78 10.19
N SER A 19 10.89 -0.98 11.13
CA SER A 19 12.11 -0.17 10.96
C SER A 19 12.91 -0.04 12.26
N LYS A 20 14.24 -0.17 12.16
CA LYS A 20 15.17 -0.02 13.29
C LYS A 20 15.72 1.40 13.43
N THR A 21 15.74 2.16 12.34
CA THR A 21 16.49 3.43 12.23
C THR A 21 15.60 4.61 11.87
N GLU A 22 14.66 4.41 10.94
CA GLU A 22 13.79 5.46 10.42
C GLU A 22 12.40 5.43 11.05
N SER A 23 11.79 6.61 11.20
CA SER A 23 10.42 6.71 11.65
C SER A 23 9.44 6.18 10.60
N LEU A 24 8.35 5.56 11.04
CA LEU A 24 7.34 5.00 10.14
C LEU A 24 6.67 6.08 9.30
N SER A 25 6.50 7.28 9.84
CA SER A 25 5.96 8.42 9.09
C SER A 25 6.90 8.84 7.95
N SER A 26 8.22 8.84 8.17
CA SER A 26 9.22 9.07 7.10
C SER A 26 9.10 8.02 6.00
N ILE A 27 9.12 6.73 6.38
CA ILE A 27 9.05 5.62 5.41
C ILE A 27 7.76 5.69 4.60
N LEU A 28 6.62 5.90 5.26
CA LEU A 28 5.32 6.00 4.60
C LEU A 28 5.22 7.19 3.67
N ARG A 29 5.76 8.34 4.07
CA ARG A 29 5.81 9.54 3.21
C ARG A 29 6.62 9.26 1.95
N ASP A 30 7.79 8.64 2.10
CA ASP A 30 8.71 8.43 0.98
C ASP A 30 8.20 7.31 0.06
N LEU A 31 7.61 6.24 0.62
CA LEU A 31 6.89 5.21 -0.13
C LEU A 31 5.75 5.83 -0.96
N LYS A 32 4.88 6.63 -0.33
CA LYS A 32 3.77 7.29 -1.02
C LYS A 32 4.27 8.19 -2.15
N ARG A 33 5.31 8.98 -1.89
CA ARG A 33 5.93 9.88 -2.89
C ARG A 33 6.49 9.09 -4.07
N HIS A 34 7.31 8.09 -3.79
CA HIS A 34 7.99 7.29 -4.82
C HIS A 34 6.97 6.54 -5.67
N THR A 35 6.08 5.76 -5.03
CA THR A 35 5.07 4.96 -5.74
C THR A 35 4.11 5.81 -6.56
N ALA A 36 3.67 6.97 -6.06
CA ALA A 36 2.82 7.86 -6.84
C ALA A 36 3.51 8.33 -8.12
N LYS A 37 4.78 8.73 -8.03
CA LYS A 37 5.57 9.16 -9.20
C LYS A 37 5.75 8.02 -10.21
N GLU A 38 6.11 6.83 -9.73
CA GLU A 38 6.37 5.68 -10.59
C GLU A 38 5.10 5.17 -11.28
N VAL A 39 3.97 5.11 -10.55
CA VAL A 39 2.69 4.70 -11.13
C VAL A 39 2.17 5.73 -12.13
N LEU A 40 2.26 7.02 -11.81
CA LEU A 40 1.91 8.09 -12.76
C LEU A 40 2.73 7.96 -14.04
N ARG A 41 4.05 7.80 -13.91
CA ARG A 41 4.94 7.59 -15.05
C ARG A 41 4.53 6.36 -15.86
N ALA A 42 4.28 5.22 -15.20
CA ALA A 42 3.86 4.00 -15.87
C ALA A 42 2.52 4.15 -16.61
N ILE A 43 1.59 4.93 -16.08
CA ILE A 43 0.32 5.25 -16.76
C ILE A 43 0.59 6.13 -18.00
N GLU A 44 1.41 7.17 -17.86
CA GLU A 44 1.68 8.13 -18.94
C GLU A 44 2.46 7.51 -20.10
N GLU A 45 3.47 6.69 -19.79
CA GLU A 45 4.36 6.06 -20.77
C GLU A 45 3.73 4.82 -21.43
N ASN A 46 2.68 4.24 -20.85
CA ASN A 46 2.01 3.08 -21.43
C ASN A 46 1.02 3.48 -22.54
N ALA A 47 1.46 3.40 -23.79
CA ALA A 47 0.64 3.68 -24.97
C ALA A 47 -0.54 2.70 -25.17
N GLN A 48 -0.53 1.52 -24.53
CA GLN A 48 -1.61 0.52 -24.64
C GLN A 48 -2.71 0.70 -23.58
N GLU A 49 -2.51 1.56 -22.58
CA GLU A 49 -3.52 1.78 -21.53
C GLU A 49 -4.63 2.71 -22.04
N SER A 50 -5.74 2.11 -22.48
CA SER A 50 -6.92 2.82 -22.99
C SER A 50 -7.52 3.85 -22.03
N ARG A 51 -7.33 3.68 -20.70
CA ARG A 51 -7.89 4.56 -19.67
C ARG A 51 -6.93 5.67 -19.23
N ARG A 52 -5.77 5.81 -19.88
CA ARG A 52 -4.71 6.74 -19.49
C ARG A 52 -5.21 8.18 -19.31
N GLU A 53 -5.92 8.71 -20.29
CA GLU A 53 -6.42 10.10 -20.26
C GLU A 53 -7.45 10.29 -19.13
N TRP A 54 -8.32 9.30 -18.91
CA TRP A 54 -9.28 9.33 -17.82
C TRP A 54 -8.60 9.30 -16.44
N MET A 55 -7.62 8.42 -16.25
CA MET A 55 -6.85 8.36 -15.00
C MET A 55 -6.06 9.65 -14.75
N ARG A 56 -5.42 10.20 -15.79
CA ARG A 56 -4.72 11.49 -15.73
C ARG A 56 -5.66 12.60 -15.25
N TRP A 57 -6.81 12.74 -15.92
CA TRP A 57 -7.82 13.73 -15.56
C TRP A 57 -8.31 13.54 -14.12
N LEU A 58 -8.59 12.31 -13.69
CA LEU A 58 -9.05 12.00 -12.34
C LEU A 58 -8.02 12.41 -11.28
N LEU A 59 -6.75 12.07 -11.49
CA LEU A 59 -5.65 12.37 -10.58
C LEU A 59 -5.36 13.88 -10.53
N GLU A 60 -5.50 14.57 -11.65
CA GLU A 60 -5.33 16.03 -11.74
C GLU A 60 -6.45 16.74 -11.00
N TYR A 61 -7.69 16.34 -11.26
CA TYR A 61 -8.87 16.85 -10.58
C TYR A 61 -8.77 16.69 -9.06
N ALA A 62 -8.30 15.53 -8.59
CA ALA A 62 -8.06 15.29 -7.18
C ALA A 62 -6.91 16.16 -6.63
N GLY A 63 -5.84 16.38 -7.41
CA GLY A 63 -4.70 17.24 -7.06
C GLY A 63 -5.10 18.70 -6.88
N GLN A 64 -5.87 19.26 -7.81
CA GLN A 64 -6.32 20.65 -7.78
C GLN A 64 -7.17 20.98 -6.53
N ARG A 65 -7.88 19.99 -5.99
CA ARG A 65 -8.73 20.14 -4.80
C ARG A 65 -7.95 20.08 -3.49
N ASN A 66 -6.64 19.85 -3.54
CA ASN A 66 -5.80 19.73 -2.36
C ASN A 66 -4.59 20.67 -2.43
N ALA A 67 -4.58 21.67 -1.54
CA ALA A 67 -3.52 22.69 -1.48
C ALA A 67 -2.12 22.13 -1.19
N HIS A 68 -2.00 20.89 -0.69
CA HIS A 68 -0.72 20.25 -0.41
C HIS A 68 -0.12 19.53 -1.63
N ASN A 69 -0.84 19.44 -2.74
CA ASN A 69 -0.36 18.84 -3.99
C ASN A 69 -0.16 19.90 -5.06
N THR A 70 0.84 19.71 -5.92
CA THR A 70 1.14 20.66 -7.00
C THR A 70 0.33 20.41 -8.27
N THR A 71 0.07 19.14 -8.61
CA THR A 71 -0.54 18.80 -9.91
C THR A 71 -1.44 17.58 -9.81
N TYR A 72 -0.95 16.46 -9.27
CA TYR A 72 -1.70 15.21 -9.19
C TYR A 72 -1.84 14.74 -7.74
N GLN A 73 -2.96 14.09 -7.43
CA GLN A 73 -3.13 13.35 -6.17
C GLN A 73 -3.43 11.88 -6.45
N PHE A 74 -2.47 11.03 -6.13
CA PHE A 74 -2.62 9.57 -6.20
C PHE A 74 -3.06 8.97 -4.86
N TRP A 75 -2.29 9.24 -3.80
CA TRP A 75 -2.64 8.80 -2.45
C TRP A 75 -3.58 9.80 -1.77
N GLN A 76 -4.54 9.31 -0.99
CA GLN A 76 -5.23 10.20 -0.06
C GLN A 76 -4.28 10.59 1.10
N GLN A 77 -4.57 11.73 1.71
CA GLN A 77 -3.70 12.32 2.72
C GLN A 77 -3.71 11.56 4.04
N SER A 78 -4.87 11.07 4.46
CA SER A 78 -5.00 10.35 5.72
C SER A 78 -4.36 8.97 5.65
N SER A 79 -3.66 8.64 6.73
CA SER A 79 -3.12 7.32 6.99
C SER A 79 -3.34 7.03 8.46
N HIS A 80 -3.82 5.84 8.79
CA HIS A 80 -4.10 5.42 10.17
C HIS A 80 -3.07 4.37 10.61
N PRO A 81 -1.86 4.79 11.06
CA PRO A 81 -0.88 3.85 11.59
C PRO A 81 -1.35 3.27 12.91
N ILE A 82 -1.29 1.95 13.02
CA ILE A 82 -1.51 1.22 14.26
C ILE A 82 -0.22 0.50 14.63
N GLU A 83 0.30 0.78 15.82
CA GLU A 83 1.51 0.10 16.33
C GLU A 83 1.22 -1.35 16.74
N LEU A 84 2.12 -2.24 16.37
CA LEU A 84 2.06 -3.67 16.67
C LEU A 84 3.28 -4.08 17.54
N PRO A 85 3.17 -3.96 18.87
CA PRO A 85 4.33 -4.11 19.77
C PRO A 85 4.74 -5.57 20.04
N SER A 86 3.85 -6.54 19.82
CA SER A 86 4.12 -7.96 20.09
C SER A 86 4.06 -8.83 18.83
N THR A 87 4.79 -9.93 18.83
CA THR A 87 4.76 -10.94 17.74
C THR A 87 3.35 -11.48 17.51
N ASP A 88 2.61 -11.76 18.58
CA ASP A 88 1.25 -12.31 18.48
C ASP A 88 0.30 -11.34 17.78
N LEU A 89 0.37 -10.04 18.10
CA LEU A 89 -0.43 -9.01 17.43
C LEU A 89 -0.04 -8.88 15.95
N ARG A 90 1.24 -9.00 15.62
CA ARG A 90 1.73 -8.97 14.23
C ARG A 90 1.17 -10.13 13.42
N GLN A 91 1.26 -11.34 13.97
CA GLN A 91 0.74 -12.54 13.33
C GLN A 91 -0.78 -12.49 13.17
N GLN A 92 -1.50 -12.01 14.19
CA GLN A 92 -2.95 -11.83 14.13
C GLN A 92 -3.36 -10.86 13.02
N ARG A 93 -2.66 -9.71 12.89
CA ARG A 93 -2.97 -8.72 11.85
C ARG A 93 -2.58 -9.20 10.46
N LEU A 94 -1.47 -9.92 10.31
CA LEU A 94 -1.10 -10.55 9.05
C LEU A 94 -2.15 -11.56 8.59
N ALA A 95 -2.59 -12.45 9.50
CA ALA A 95 -3.64 -13.42 9.20
C ALA A 95 -4.98 -12.75 8.84
N TYR A 96 -5.34 -11.65 9.52
CA TYR A 96 -6.50 -10.84 9.16
C TYR A 96 -6.39 -10.29 7.74
N LEU A 97 -5.23 -9.73 7.38
CA LEU A 97 -5.00 -9.20 6.03
C LEU A 97 -5.12 -10.23 4.93
N HIS A 98 -4.54 -11.42 5.13
CA HIS A 98 -4.65 -12.52 4.18
C HIS A 98 -6.09 -12.99 4.00
N ARG A 99 -6.89 -12.96 5.07
CA ARG A 99 -8.31 -13.38 5.03
C ARG A 99 -9.26 -12.32 4.48
N ASN A 100 -8.89 -11.04 4.49
CA ASN A 100 -9.79 -9.96 4.03
C ASN A 100 -10.39 -10.19 2.64
N PRO A 101 -9.63 -10.59 1.60
CA PRO A 101 -10.18 -10.88 0.29
C PRO A 101 -11.22 -12.01 0.29
N VAL A 102 -11.04 -13.02 1.14
CA VAL A 102 -11.96 -14.16 1.28
C VAL A 102 -13.24 -13.71 1.98
N VAL A 103 -13.12 -12.98 3.09
CA VAL A 103 -14.26 -12.44 3.83
C VAL A 103 -15.06 -11.44 2.99
N ALA A 104 -14.38 -10.67 2.14
CA ALA A 104 -15.01 -9.76 1.19
C ALA A 104 -15.67 -10.47 -0.02
N GLY A 105 -15.52 -11.80 -0.14
CA GLY A 105 -16.08 -12.58 -1.24
C GLY A 105 -15.36 -12.39 -2.58
N LEU A 106 -14.14 -11.84 -2.57
CA LEU A 106 -13.34 -11.61 -3.78
C LEU A 106 -12.63 -12.88 -4.25
N LEU A 107 -12.26 -13.75 -3.31
CA LEU A 107 -11.48 -14.97 -3.55
C LEU A 107 -12.00 -16.13 -2.69
N ALA A 108 -11.75 -17.36 -3.12
CA ALA A 108 -12.08 -18.55 -2.35
C ALA A 108 -11.05 -18.80 -1.23
N MET A 109 -9.77 -18.60 -1.52
CA MET A 109 -8.66 -18.80 -0.58
C MET A 109 -7.69 -17.60 -0.55
N PRO A 110 -7.01 -17.33 0.59
CA PRO A 110 -6.04 -16.24 0.69
C PRO A 110 -4.89 -16.32 -0.33
N GLU A 111 -4.46 -17.54 -0.63
CA GLU A 111 -3.35 -17.85 -1.53
C GLU A 111 -3.68 -17.53 -2.99
N ASP A 112 -4.96 -17.42 -3.34
CA ASP A 112 -5.38 -17.08 -4.70
C ASP A 112 -5.03 -15.64 -5.08
N LEU A 113 -4.69 -14.79 -4.10
CA LEU A 113 -4.25 -13.42 -4.34
C LEU A 113 -2.80 -13.41 -4.89
N LEU A 114 -2.68 -13.29 -6.22
CA LEU A 114 -1.43 -13.37 -6.98
C LEU A 114 -0.27 -12.52 -6.44
N HIS A 115 -0.55 -11.32 -5.95
CA HIS A 115 0.46 -10.36 -5.45
C HIS A 115 0.37 -10.19 -3.93
N SER A 116 0.22 -11.29 -3.20
CA SER A 116 0.10 -11.31 -1.74
C SER A 116 1.21 -12.11 -1.10
N SER A 117 1.61 -11.71 0.11
CA SER A 117 2.48 -12.52 0.97
C SER A 117 1.81 -13.81 1.45
N ALA A 118 0.49 -13.96 1.26
CA ALA A 118 -0.20 -15.24 1.43
C ALA A 118 0.28 -16.31 0.44
N ARG A 119 0.95 -15.92 -0.66
CA ARG A 119 1.52 -16.85 -1.66
C ARG A 119 3.03 -16.67 -1.81
N PRO A 120 3.84 -17.24 -0.89
CA PRO A 120 5.30 -17.12 -0.91
C PRO A 120 5.97 -17.69 -2.17
N SER A 121 5.30 -18.59 -2.89
CA SER A 121 5.87 -19.24 -4.07
C SER A 121 5.99 -18.32 -5.30
N LEU A 122 5.30 -17.17 -5.32
CA LEU A 122 5.27 -16.24 -6.46
C LEU A 122 5.93 -14.89 -6.18
N LEU A 123 6.08 -14.52 -4.91
CA LEU A 123 6.87 -13.36 -4.51
C LEU A 123 8.02 -13.86 -3.65
N GLU A 124 9.24 -13.44 -3.96
CA GLU A 124 10.34 -13.43 -2.99
C GLU A 124 9.97 -12.41 -1.91
N VAL A 125 9.07 -12.81 -1.01
CA VAL A 125 8.70 -12.02 0.16
C VAL A 125 9.91 -12.09 1.06
N LEU A 126 10.71 -11.03 1.06
CA LEU A 126 11.63 -10.73 2.16
C LEU A 126 10.77 -10.52 3.41
N LEU A 127 10.34 -11.62 4.03
CA LEU A 127 9.94 -11.61 5.43
C LEU A 127 11.22 -11.23 6.16
N ILE A 128 11.23 -10.00 6.69
CA ILE A 128 12.32 -9.50 7.51
C ILE A 128 12.31 -10.36 8.77
N ASP A 129 13.22 -11.33 8.83
CA ASP A 129 13.65 -12.01 10.05
C ASP A 129 14.44 -11.04 10.96
#